data_AF-A0A8S0XHU9-F1
#
_entry.id   AF-A0A8S0XHU9-F1
#
_cell.length_a   1.000
_cell.length_b   1.000
_cell.length_c   1.000
_cell.angle_alpha   90.00
_cell.angle_beta   90.00
_cell.angle_gamma   90.00
#
_symmetry.space_group_name_H-M   'P 1'
#
loop_
_entity.id
_entity.type
_entity.pdbx_description
1 polymer ?
#
loop_
_entity_poly.entity_id
_entity_poly.type
_entity_poly.pdbx_seq_one_letter_code
_entity_poly.pdbx_strand_id
1 'polypeptide(L)'
;MTTKPKLIRSFATVALMFMSFSSFADEPIKELRVDWAYHSPSSLVLKHFGWLEQDFKKDGIAVRWLQSQGSNKALEYLNSNSTDFGSTAGLSALLAKANGNPIKNVYIYSQPAWTALVVSPNLSIVCYHGFYPYVGEMIGVAFRSQNVYVVPDMYIFLPGGSLYVEATNGFMRDQLLFGTSYPFRAMGRTVEDFLALGLTEQVLDAVLFDNAVRLLKLDV
;
A
#
# COMPACT_ATOMS: atom_id res chain seq x y z
N MET A 1 -60.32 -17.23 -61.29
CA MET A 1 -60.25 -16.04 -60.42
C MET A 1 -61.08 -16.30 -59.19
N THR A 2 -60.45 -16.66 -58.07
CA THR A 2 -60.88 -16.49 -56.67
C THR A 2 -59.92 -17.28 -55.77
N THR A 3 -59.63 -16.72 -54.61
CA THR A 3 -58.49 -16.95 -53.73
C THR A 3 -58.73 -18.00 -52.62
N LYS A 4 -57.64 -18.74 -52.30
CA LYS A 4 -57.24 -19.41 -51.03
C LYS A 4 -57.93 -20.71 -50.58
N PRO A 5 -57.13 -21.62 -49.99
CA PRO A 5 -57.30 -21.96 -48.56
C PRO A 5 -55.96 -21.89 -47.78
N LYS A 6 -55.90 -21.11 -46.70
CA LYS A 6 -55.99 -21.50 -45.27
C LYS A 6 -54.79 -22.30 -44.75
N LEU A 7 -53.77 -21.58 -44.27
CA LEU A 7 -52.66 -22.12 -43.47
C LEU A 7 -53.10 -22.11 -41.99
N ILE A 8 -53.15 -23.30 -41.38
CA ILE A 8 -53.47 -23.51 -39.96
C ILE A 8 -52.26 -23.09 -39.13
N ARG A 9 -52.46 -22.16 -38.19
CA ARG A 9 -51.47 -21.76 -37.17
C ARG A 9 -51.63 -22.68 -35.95
N SER A 10 -50.65 -23.55 -35.70
CA SER A 10 -50.49 -24.20 -34.39
C SER A 10 -49.84 -23.22 -33.42
N PHE A 11 -50.54 -22.89 -32.34
CA PHE A 11 -49.96 -22.26 -31.16
C PHE A 11 -49.51 -23.37 -30.21
N ALA A 12 -48.20 -23.50 -30.00
CA ALA A 12 -47.64 -24.29 -28.91
C ALA A 12 -47.55 -23.39 -27.68
N THR A 13 -48.36 -23.67 -26.66
CA THR A 13 -48.35 -22.98 -25.36
C THR A 13 -47.16 -23.50 -24.55
N VAL A 14 -46.13 -22.69 -24.36
CA VAL A 14 -45.05 -22.95 -23.40
C VAL A 14 -45.53 -22.46 -22.03
N ALA A 15 -45.79 -23.39 -21.11
CA ALA A 15 -46.03 -23.07 -19.72
C ALA A 15 -44.69 -22.78 -19.01
N LEU A 16 -44.47 -21.53 -18.61
CA LEU A 16 -43.37 -21.15 -17.73
C LEU A 16 -43.65 -21.68 -16.31
N MET A 17 -42.88 -22.68 -15.87
CA MET A 17 -42.74 -22.98 -14.45
C MET A 17 -41.92 -21.86 -13.79
N PHE A 18 -42.57 -21.06 -12.94
CA PHE A 18 -41.87 -20.18 -12.02
C PHE A 18 -41.25 -21.03 -10.89
N MET A 19 -39.95 -21.29 -10.97
CA MET A 19 -39.17 -21.70 -9.79
C MET A 19 -39.04 -20.48 -8.88
N SER A 20 -39.64 -20.56 -7.70
CA SER A 20 -39.42 -19.60 -6.63
C SER A 20 -37.97 -19.70 -6.15
N PHE A 21 -37.13 -18.74 -6.56
CA PHE A 21 -35.86 -18.50 -5.87
C PHE A 21 -36.19 -18.01 -4.46
N SER A 22 -35.99 -18.87 -3.47
CA SER A 22 -35.93 -18.40 -2.08
C SER A 22 -34.70 -17.53 -1.95
N SER A 23 -34.92 -16.23 -1.75
CA SER A 23 -33.88 -15.32 -1.27
C SER A 23 -33.36 -15.85 0.06
N PHE A 24 -32.13 -16.33 0.10
CA PHE A 24 -31.38 -16.40 1.36
C PHE A 24 -31.16 -14.97 1.81
N ALA A 25 -32.14 -14.40 2.52
CA ALA A 25 -31.89 -13.21 3.30
C ALA A 25 -30.94 -13.64 4.43
N ASP A 26 -29.70 -13.13 4.41
CA ASP A 26 -28.80 -13.25 5.56
C ASP A 26 -29.55 -12.80 6.81
N GLU A 27 -29.49 -13.60 7.88
CA GLU A 27 -30.09 -13.20 9.14
C GLU A 27 -29.56 -11.82 9.55
N PRO A 28 -30.42 -10.92 10.05
CA PRO A 28 -29.98 -9.61 10.48
C PRO A 28 -28.95 -9.75 11.61
N ILE A 29 -27.80 -9.11 11.44
CA ILE A 29 -26.71 -9.10 12.43
C ILE A 29 -27.24 -8.50 13.74
N LYS A 30 -27.04 -9.21 14.86
CA LYS A 30 -27.50 -8.76 16.20
C LYS A 30 -26.38 -8.23 17.09
N GLU A 31 -25.14 -8.67 16.83
CA GLU A 31 -23.96 -8.25 17.57
C GLU A 31 -22.80 -8.05 16.59
N LEU A 32 -22.12 -6.92 16.72
CA LEU A 32 -20.88 -6.56 16.04
C LEU A 32 -19.72 -6.75 17.01
N ARG A 33 -18.81 -7.69 16.71
CA ARG A 33 -17.66 -8.01 17.56
C ARG A 33 -16.43 -7.33 16.98
N VAL A 34 -15.84 -6.42 17.74
CA VAL A 34 -14.72 -5.58 17.30
C VAL A 34 -13.54 -5.76 18.24
N ASP A 35 -12.36 -5.95 17.68
CA ASP A 35 -11.16 -5.96 18.49
C ASP A 35 -10.75 -4.54 18.91
N TRP A 36 -10.09 -4.45 20.06
CA TRP A 36 -9.36 -3.25 20.43
C TRP A 36 -7.97 -3.62 20.91
N ALA A 37 -7.01 -2.74 20.67
CA ALA A 37 -5.63 -2.97 21.06
C ALA A 37 -4.89 -1.68 21.36
N TYR A 38 -3.93 -1.73 22.29
CA TYR A 38 -3.11 -0.56 22.65
C TYR A 38 -2.27 -0.02 21.50
N HIS A 39 -1.95 -0.85 20.50
CA HIS A 39 -1.21 -0.47 19.31
C HIS A 39 -2.11 0.05 18.16
N SER A 40 -3.43 0.10 18.38
CA SER A 40 -4.42 0.50 17.38
C SER A 40 -5.17 1.76 17.85
N PRO A 41 -4.65 2.97 17.52
CA PRO A 41 -5.26 4.22 17.98
C PRO A 41 -6.72 4.37 17.57
N SER A 42 -7.08 3.92 16.36
CA SER A 42 -8.47 3.97 15.88
C SER A 42 -9.41 3.16 16.78
N SER A 43 -9.03 1.93 17.15
CA SER A 43 -9.84 1.09 18.05
C SER A 43 -10.01 1.72 19.44
N LEU A 44 -8.94 2.35 19.97
CA LEU A 44 -8.98 3.02 21.27
C LEU A 44 -9.93 4.22 21.26
N VAL A 45 -9.89 5.04 20.20
CA VAL A 45 -10.78 6.19 20.02
C VAL A 45 -12.23 5.73 19.89
N LEU A 46 -12.51 4.78 19.00
CA LEU A 46 -13.86 4.25 18.78
C LEU A 46 -14.46 3.71 20.08
N LYS A 47 -13.68 2.94 20.85
CA LYS A 47 -14.10 2.37 22.13
C LYS A 47 -14.27 3.42 23.23
N HIS A 48 -13.37 4.41 23.31
CA HIS A 48 -13.43 5.44 24.35
C HIS A 48 -14.68 6.32 24.23
N PHE A 49 -15.00 6.75 23.01
CA PHE A 49 -16.15 7.63 22.77
C PHE A 49 -17.46 6.87 22.54
N GLY A 50 -17.41 5.55 22.37
CA GLY A 50 -18.58 4.71 22.13
C GLY A 50 -19.31 5.03 20.82
N TRP A 51 -18.56 5.43 19.79
CA TRP A 51 -19.14 5.87 18.51
C TRP A 51 -19.85 4.73 17.77
N LEU A 52 -19.28 3.52 17.80
CA LEU A 52 -19.92 2.36 17.18
C LEU A 52 -21.25 2.03 17.84
N GLU A 53 -21.31 2.03 19.17
CA GLU A 53 -22.54 1.80 19.93
C GLU A 53 -23.62 2.84 19.59
N GLN A 54 -23.22 4.11 19.43
CA GLN A 54 -24.14 5.19 19.08
C GLN A 54 -24.70 5.01 17.66
N ASP A 55 -23.83 4.73 16.69
CA ASP A 55 -24.21 4.58 15.28
C ASP A 55 -25.13 3.38 15.05
N PHE A 56 -24.85 2.26 15.71
CA PHE A 56 -25.57 1.00 15.53
C PHE A 56 -26.79 0.83 16.43
N LYS A 57 -27.02 1.74 17.37
CA LYS A 57 -28.17 1.70 18.29
C LYS A 57 -29.52 1.68 17.57
N LYS A 58 -29.65 2.48 16.50
CA LYS A 58 -30.89 2.58 15.70
C LYS A 58 -31.22 1.30 14.95
N ASP A 59 -30.20 0.48 14.67
CA ASP A 59 -30.32 -0.79 13.94
C ASP A 59 -30.49 -1.98 14.90
N GLY A 60 -30.47 -1.74 16.22
CA GLY A 60 -30.60 -2.78 17.23
C GLY A 60 -29.39 -3.72 17.34
N ILE A 61 -28.23 -3.30 16.85
CA ILE A 61 -27.00 -4.10 16.84
C ILE A 61 -26.16 -3.76 18.07
N ALA A 62 -25.86 -4.76 18.90
CA ALA A 62 -24.96 -4.59 20.04
C ALA A 62 -23.50 -4.54 19.57
N VAL A 63 -22.64 -3.77 20.25
CA VAL A 63 -21.19 -3.78 19.98
C VAL A 63 -20.47 -4.46 21.14
N ARG A 64 -19.64 -5.46 20.81
CA ARG A 64 -18.83 -6.20 21.77
C ARG A 64 -17.36 -5.99 21.47
N TRP A 65 -16.63 -5.51 22.48
CA TRP A 65 -15.19 -5.26 22.40
C TRP A 65 -14.39 -6.46 22.92
N LEU A 66 -13.42 -6.92 22.15
CA LEU A 66 -12.46 -7.95 22.56
C LEU A 66 -11.03 -7.41 22.51
N GLN A 67 -10.24 -7.61 23.55
CA GLN A 67 -8.85 -7.12 23.52
C GLN A 67 -7.96 -8.10 22.74
N SER A 68 -7.27 -7.61 21.71
CA SER A 68 -6.19 -8.34 21.06
C SER A 68 -4.83 -7.91 21.63
N GLN A 69 -3.98 -8.87 21.99
CA GLN A 69 -2.63 -8.60 22.51
C GLN A 69 -1.57 -8.43 21.41
N GLY A 70 -2.00 -8.27 20.16
CA GLY A 70 -1.14 -8.16 18.99
C GLY A 70 -1.75 -8.81 17.74
N SER A 71 -1.11 -8.58 16.60
CA SER A 71 -1.53 -9.07 15.27
C SER A 71 -1.86 -10.56 15.24
N ASN A 72 -1.03 -11.40 15.88
CA ASN A 72 -1.24 -12.85 15.91
C ASN A 72 -2.57 -13.21 16.57
N LYS A 73 -2.90 -12.56 17.69
CA LYS A 73 -4.13 -12.85 18.43
C LYS A 73 -5.36 -12.29 17.74
N ALA A 74 -5.25 -11.11 17.14
CA ALA A 74 -6.32 -10.54 16.31
C ALA A 74 -6.66 -11.45 15.12
N LEU A 75 -5.64 -11.98 14.43
CA LEU A 75 -5.82 -12.92 13.32
C LEU A 75 -6.41 -14.26 13.79
N GLU A 76 -6.00 -14.75 14.95
CA GLU A 76 -6.62 -15.93 15.56
C GLU A 76 -8.12 -15.71 15.82
N TYR A 77 -8.50 -14.54 16.38
CA TYR A 77 -9.91 -14.21 16.62
C TYR A 77 -10.73 -14.06 15.35
N LEU A 78 -10.15 -13.50 14.29
CA LEU A 78 -10.81 -13.43 12.98
C LEU A 78 -11.04 -14.84 12.42
N ASN A 79 -10.04 -15.72 12.51
CA ASN A 79 -10.13 -17.10 12.02
C ASN A 79 -11.10 -17.96 12.82
N SER A 80 -11.12 -17.81 14.14
CA SER A 80 -12.02 -18.53 15.03
C SER A 80 -13.43 -17.93 15.04
N ASN A 81 -13.70 -16.95 14.18
CA ASN A 81 -14.95 -16.20 14.13
C ASN A 81 -15.36 -15.68 15.51
N SER A 82 -14.38 -15.25 16.32
CA SER A 82 -14.58 -14.64 17.65
C SER A 82 -14.67 -13.12 17.57
N THR A 83 -14.25 -12.54 16.45
CA THR A 83 -14.34 -11.11 16.17
C THR A 83 -14.60 -10.91 14.68
N ASP A 84 -15.40 -9.90 14.33
CA ASP A 84 -15.74 -9.53 12.95
C ASP A 84 -14.71 -8.55 12.35
N PHE A 85 -14.15 -7.66 13.19
CA PHE A 85 -13.13 -6.68 12.81
C PHE A 85 -11.90 -6.77 13.71
N GLY A 86 -10.74 -7.01 13.11
CA GLY A 86 -9.45 -7.20 13.79
C GLY A 86 -8.37 -6.23 13.31
N SER A 87 -7.62 -5.63 14.23
CA SER A 87 -6.48 -4.77 13.93
C SER A 87 -5.20 -5.59 13.86
N THR A 88 -4.43 -5.40 12.79
CA THR A 88 -3.21 -6.19 12.54
C THR A 88 -2.21 -5.38 11.71
N ALA A 89 -0.93 -5.71 11.86
CA ALA A 89 0.13 -5.15 11.02
C ALA A 89 0.03 -5.66 9.57
N GLY A 90 0.49 -4.84 8.61
CA GLY A 90 0.39 -5.15 7.17
C GLY A 90 1.05 -6.47 6.76
N LEU A 91 2.26 -6.76 7.25
CA LEU A 91 2.94 -8.03 6.96
C LEU A 91 2.20 -9.23 7.53
N SER A 92 1.66 -9.13 8.75
CA SER A 92 0.88 -10.21 9.37
C SER A 92 -0.41 -10.49 8.58
N ALA A 93 -1.11 -9.46 8.13
CA ALA A 93 -2.27 -9.60 7.26
C ALA A 93 -1.90 -10.26 5.91
N LEU A 94 -0.77 -9.86 5.31
CA LEU A 94 -0.29 -10.47 4.06
C LEU A 94 0.01 -11.95 4.24
N LEU A 95 0.78 -12.32 5.28
CA LEU A 95 1.12 -13.71 5.56
C LEU A 95 -0.12 -14.56 5.88
N ALA A 96 -1.06 -14.04 6.68
CA ALA A 96 -2.30 -14.73 6.98
C ALA A 96 -3.11 -15.02 5.71
N LYS A 97 -3.22 -14.04 4.81
CA LYS A 97 -3.93 -14.18 3.54
C LYS A 97 -3.21 -15.14 2.59
N ALA A 98 -1.88 -15.09 2.52
CA ALA A 98 -1.07 -16.03 1.75
C ALA A 98 -1.24 -17.49 2.24
N ASN A 99 -1.43 -17.67 3.55
CA ASN A 99 -1.72 -18.98 4.17
C ASN A 99 -3.19 -19.41 4.07
N GLY A 100 -4.03 -18.69 3.32
CA GLY A 100 -5.40 -19.09 3.04
C GLY A 100 -6.45 -18.65 4.08
N ASN A 101 -6.10 -17.81 5.07
CA ASN A 101 -7.11 -17.28 5.97
C ASN A 101 -8.09 -16.38 5.20
N PRO A 102 -9.41 -16.54 5.40
CA PRO A 102 -10.45 -15.82 4.64
C PRO A 102 -10.63 -14.37 5.11
N ILE A 103 -9.55 -13.67 5.44
CA ILE A 103 -9.57 -12.28 5.91
C ILE A 103 -9.71 -11.28 4.76
N LYS A 104 -10.42 -10.18 5.03
CA LYS A 104 -10.60 -9.05 4.10
C LYS A 104 -10.09 -7.77 4.76
N ASN A 105 -9.29 -7.01 4.02
CA ASN A 105 -8.84 -5.69 4.44
C ASN A 105 -9.95 -4.69 4.11
N VAL A 106 -10.53 -4.05 5.12
CA VAL A 106 -11.65 -3.08 4.98
C VAL A 106 -11.21 -1.65 5.27
N TYR A 107 -10.11 -1.47 6.00
CA TYR A 107 -9.57 -0.19 6.38
C TYR A 107 -8.07 -0.28 6.63
N ILE A 108 -7.33 0.78 6.29
CA ILE A 108 -5.89 0.93 6.50
C ILE A 108 -5.70 2.25 7.24
N TYR A 109 -5.31 2.19 8.52
CA TYR A 109 -5.17 3.35 9.40
C TYR A 109 -3.92 4.19 9.09
N SER A 110 -2.80 3.50 8.88
CA SER A 110 -1.53 4.11 8.50
C SER A 110 -0.99 3.37 7.28
N GLN A 111 -0.06 3.97 6.55
CA GLN A 111 0.71 3.30 5.51
C GLN A 111 2.05 2.80 6.11
N PRO A 112 2.10 1.84 7.05
CA PRO A 112 3.39 1.36 7.55
C PRO A 112 4.04 0.51 6.46
N ALA A 113 5.14 1.04 5.90
CA ALA A 113 6.13 0.35 5.08
C ALA A 113 5.57 -0.48 3.90
N TRP A 114 4.90 0.16 2.95
CA TRP A 114 4.42 -0.53 1.73
C TRP A 114 5.53 -0.83 0.73
N THR A 115 6.63 -0.09 0.75
CA THR A 115 7.65 -0.26 -0.28
C THR A 115 8.63 -1.36 0.13
N ALA A 116 8.24 -2.61 -0.14
CA ALA A 116 9.15 -3.73 -0.22
C ALA A 116 9.39 -4.00 -1.71
N LEU A 117 10.62 -3.77 -2.17
CA LEU A 117 11.03 -4.11 -3.52
C LEU A 117 11.68 -5.49 -3.47
N VAL A 118 11.01 -6.49 -4.04
CA VAL A 118 11.59 -7.82 -4.19
C VAL A 118 12.54 -7.76 -5.37
N VAL A 119 13.83 -7.71 -5.09
CA VAL A 119 14.90 -7.62 -6.08
C VAL A 119 15.80 -8.83 -5.97
N SER A 120 16.19 -9.38 -7.12
CA SER A 120 17.33 -10.30 -7.15
C SER A 120 18.59 -9.50 -6.77
N PRO A 121 19.50 -10.05 -5.93
CA PRO A 121 20.76 -9.38 -5.58
C PRO A 121 21.60 -8.97 -6.80
N ASN A 122 21.43 -9.67 -7.93
CA ASN A 122 22.21 -9.43 -9.15
C ASN A 122 21.58 -8.40 -10.11
N LEU A 123 20.38 -7.90 -9.80
CA LEU A 123 19.71 -6.88 -10.61
C LEU A 123 19.89 -5.52 -9.94
N SER A 124 20.68 -4.63 -10.55
CA SER A 124 20.72 -3.23 -10.12
C SER A 124 19.50 -2.49 -10.65
N ILE A 125 18.86 -1.69 -9.78
CA ILE A 125 17.68 -0.90 -10.13
C ILE A 125 17.99 0.58 -9.90
N VAL A 126 17.60 1.43 -10.85
CA VAL A 126 17.72 2.89 -10.72
C VAL A 126 16.33 3.50 -10.64
N CYS A 127 16.01 4.11 -9.51
CA CYS A 127 14.77 4.82 -9.27
C CYS A 127 14.91 6.29 -9.68
N TYR A 128 14.51 6.60 -10.91
CA TYR A 128 14.40 7.98 -11.41
C TYR A 128 13.32 8.76 -10.66
N HIS A 129 13.51 10.07 -10.54
CA HIS A 129 12.71 11.00 -9.74
C HIS A 129 12.67 10.67 -8.24
N GLY A 130 13.58 9.81 -7.78
CA GLY A 130 13.74 9.45 -6.38
C GLY A 130 12.50 8.85 -5.73
N PHE A 131 11.51 8.43 -6.53
CA PHE A 131 10.19 8.01 -6.04
C PHE A 131 9.43 9.12 -5.28
N TYR A 132 9.70 10.38 -5.61
CA TYR A 132 8.96 11.53 -5.10
C TYR A 132 7.45 11.40 -5.42
N PRO A 133 6.52 11.71 -4.48
CA PRO A 133 6.74 12.36 -3.19
C PRO A 133 7.01 11.40 -2.00
N TYR A 134 7.17 10.10 -2.23
CA TYR A 134 7.35 9.07 -1.19
C TYR A 134 8.82 8.93 -0.77
N VAL A 135 9.42 10.05 -0.35
CA VAL A 135 10.86 10.15 -0.08
C VAL A 135 11.30 9.22 1.06
N GLY A 136 10.58 9.23 2.18
CA GLY A 136 10.90 8.40 3.35
C GLY A 136 10.80 6.91 3.05
N GLU A 137 9.81 6.51 2.25
CA GLU A 137 9.64 5.14 1.80
C GLU A 137 10.77 4.71 0.87
N MET A 138 11.20 5.58 -0.04
CA MET A 138 12.34 5.29 -0.92
C MET A 138 13.63 5.11 -0.13
N ILE A 139 13.89 5.96 0.86
CA ILE A 139 15.02 5.79 1.78
C ILE A 139 14.93 4.45 2.51
N GLY A 140 13.73 4.06 2.96
CA GLY A 140 13.49 2.75 3.57
C GLY A 140 13.68 1.54 2.63
N VAL A 141 13.49 1.72 1.32
CA VAL A 141 13.87 0.71 0.31
C VAL A 141 15.38 0.67 0.14
N ALA A 142 16.02 1.82 -0.04
CA ALA A 142 17.47 1.92 -0.22
C ALA A 142 18.21 1.30 0.96
N PHE A 143 17.75 1.55 2.19
CA PHE A 143 18.27 0.94 3.40
C PHE A 143 18.22 -0.59 3.39
N ARG A 144 17.13 -1.15 2.85
CA ARG A 144 16.91 -2.61 2.83
C ARG A 144 17.59 -3.30 1.64
N SER A 145 17.81 -2.58 0.54
CA SER A 145 18.27 -3.15 -0.73
C SER A 145 19.42 -2.33 -1.29
N GLN A 146 20.65 -2.79 -1.05
CA GLN A 146 21.89 -2.12 -1.48
C GLN A 146 22.05 -2.01 -3.01
N ASN A 147 21.35 -2.85 -3.77
CA ASN A 147 21.33 -2.85 -5.23
C ASN A 147 20.31 -1.87 -5.85
N VAL A 148 19.67 -1.03 -5.03
CA VAL A 148 18.77 0.03 -5.48
C VAL A 148 19.49 1.37 -5.41
N TYR A 149 19.56 2.06 -6.53
CA TYR A 149 20.14 3.38 -6.70
C TYR A 149 19.03 4.41 -6.90
N VAL A 150 19.25 5.63 -6.40
CA VAL A 150 18.24 6.68 -6.36
C VAL A 150 18.74 7.91 -7.10
N VAL A 151 17.95 8.38 -8.06
CA VAL A 151 18.19 9.63 -8.79
C VAL A 151 17.00 10.55 -8.51
N PRO A 152 17.01 11.40 -7.47
CA PRO A 152 15.92 12.34 -7.22
C PRO A 152 15.90 13.51 -8.20
N ASP A 153 17.04 13.78 -8.83
CA ASP A 153 17.21 14.80 -9.85
C ASP A 153 16.69 16.19 -9.41
N MET A 154 15.69 16.77 -10.06
CA MET A 154 15.13 18.07 -9.65
C MET A 154 14.30 17.98 -8.36
N TYR A 155 13.77 16.81 -8.03
CA TYR A 155 12.90 16.63 -6.86
C TYR A 155 13.66 16.72 -5.54
N ILE A 156 14.99 16.64 -5.55
CA ILE A 156 15.81 16.88 -4.35
C ILE A 156 15.66 18.31 -3.80
N PHE A 157 15.26 19.26 -4.65
CA PHE A 157 15.04 20.65 -4.28
C PHE A 157 13.61 20.96 -3.81
N LEU A 158 12.70 19.97 -3.84
CA LEU A 158 11.31 20.13 -3.41
C LEU A 158 11.12 19.73 -1.94
N PRO A 159 9.96 20.05 -1.31
CA PRO A 159 9.68 19.65 0.07
C PRO A 159 9.90 18.14 0.30
N GLY A 160 10.61 17.81 1.39
CA GLY A 160 11.03 16.45 1.71
C GLY A 160 12.35 16.02 1.05
N GLY A 161 12.85 16.74 0.05
CA GLY A 161 14.10 16.43 -0.65
C GLY A 161 15.35 16.46 0.25
N SER A 162 15.34 17.24 1.33
CA SER A 162 16.41 17.26 2.34
C SER A 162 16.64 15.90 3.00
N LEU A 163 15.64 15.01 3.02
CA LEU A 163 15.80 13.67 3.56
C LEU A 163 16.76 12.80 2.71
N TYR A 164 16.84 13.04 1.39
CA TYR A 164 17.86 12.38 0.56
C TYR A 164 19.26 12.82 0.99
N VAL A 165 19.46 14.12 1.24
CA VAL A 165 20.75 14.67 1.70
C VAL A 165 21.14 14.06 3.05
N GLU A 166 20.21 14.03 4.01
CA GLU A 166 20.42 13.42 5.32
C GLU A 166 20.82 11.94 5.20
N ALA A 167 20.06 11.16 4.43
CA ALA A 167 20.34 9.74 4.22
C ALA A 167 21.68 9.51 3.51
N THR A 168 22.02 10.33 2.51
CA THR A 168 23.27 10.23 1.75
C THR A 168 24.50 10.58 2.57
N ASN A 169 24.41 11.58 3.44
CA ASN A 169 25.46 11.85 4.42
C ASN A 169 25.63 10.71 5.45
N GLY A 170 24.64 9.83 5.58
CA GLY A 170 24.69 8.59 6.36
C GLY A 170 24.91 7.36 5.48
N PHE A 171 23.97 6.42 5.54
CA PHE A 171 24.12 5.09 4.94
C PHE A 171 23.98 5.08 3.41
N MET A 172 23.33 6.08 2.81
CA MET A 172 22.93 6.08 1.39
C MET A 172 24.01 6.68 0.46
N ARG A 173 25.24 6.89 0.97
CA ARG A 173 26.38 7.43 0.21
C ARG A 173 26.57 6.74 -1.15
N ASP A 174 26.52 5.42 -1.15
CA ASP A 174 26.83 4.57 -2.31
C ASP A 174 25.64 4.33 -3.25
N GLN A 175 24.47 4.91 -2.95
CA GLN A 175 23.21 4.65 -3.67
C GLN A 175 22.63 5.90 -4.34
N LEU A 176 22.99 7.11 -3.91
CA LEU A 176 22.52 8.35 -4.55
C LEU A 176 23.33 8.63 -5.82
N LEU A 177 22.64 8.98 -6.91
CA LEU A 177 23.23 9.37 -8.18
C LEU A 177 22.82 10.81 -8.52
N PHE A 178 23.81 11.62 -8.94
CA PHE A 178 23.54 12.95 -9.46
C PHE A 178 22.79 12.89 -10.80
N GLY A 179 21.80 13.77 -10.98
CA GLY A 179 21.05 13.93 -12.22
C GLY A 179 20.50 15.35 -12.32
N THR A 180 20.59 15.96 -13.51
CA THR A 180 20.23 17.37 -13.70
C THR A 180 18.75 17.61 -14.02
N SER A 181 18.04 16.58 -14.46
CA SER A 181 16.73 16.67 -15.15
C SER A 181 16.76 17.57 -16.38
N TYR A 182 17.89 17.74 -17.07
CA TYR A 182 17.89 18.46 -18.35
C TYR A 182 16.86 17.84 -19.32
N PRO A 183 16.01 18.64 -19.99
CA PRO A 183 16.07 20.10 -20.14
C PRO A 183 15.29 20.93 -19.11
N PHE A 184 14.65 20.31 -18.11
CA PHE A 184 13.83 21.03 -17.13
C PHE A 184 14.63 21.98 -16.23
N ARG A 185 15.90 21.63 -15.95
CA ARG A 185 16.84 22.53 -15.27
C ARG A 185 18.12 22.67 -16.09
N ALA A 186 18.71 23.86 -16.04
CA ALA A 186 19.99 24.14 -16.69
C ALA A 186 21.12 23.38 -15.99
N MET A 187 21.99 22.71 -16.76
CA MET A 187 22.99 21.79 -16.21
C MET A 187 23.96 22.49 -15.23
N GLY A 188 24.60 23.59 -15.64
CA GLY A 188 25.54 24.32 -14.78
C GLY A 188 24.91 24.82 -13.49
N ARG A 189 23.70 25.39 -13.58
CA ARG A 189 22.97 25.86 -12.40
C ARG A 189 22.60 24.73 -11.45
N THR A 190 22.21 23.56 -11.98
CA THR A 190 21.91 22.40 -11.14
C THR A 190 23.14 21.90 -10.41
N VAL A 191 24.33 21.93 -11.02
CA VAL A 191 25.58 21.58 -10.30
C VAL A 191 25.82 22.53 -9.14
N GLU A 192 25.74 23.84 -9.36
CA GLU A 192 25.90 24.85 -8.30
C GLU A 192 24.91 24.64 -7.14
N ASP A 193 23.61 24.50 -7.47
CA ASP A 193 22.57 24.30 -6.46
C ASP A 193 22.75 22.97 -5.71
N PHE A 194 23.20 21.91 -6.41
CA PHE A 194 23.42 20.59 -5.81
C PHE A 194 24.57 20.58 -4.81
N LEU A 195 25.68 21.26 -5.14
CA LEU A 195 26.81 21.43 -4.22
C LEU A 195 26.43 22.24 -2.96
N ALA A 196 25.40 23.08 -3.06
CA ALA A 196 24.88 23.87 -1.94
C ALA A 196 23.85 23.13 -1.06
N LEU A 197 23.49 21.87 -1.37
CA LEU A 197 22.46 21.11 -0.64
C LEU A 197 22.87 20.68 0.78
N GLY A 198 24.14 20.80 1.14
CA GLY A 198 24.67 20.34 2.44
C GLY A 198 25.12 18.87 2.44
N LEU A 199 25.45 18.31 1.28
CA LEU A 199 26.21 17.06 1.20
C LEU A 199 27.63 17.28 1.76
N THR A 200 28.10 16.33 2.56
CA THR A 200 29.44 16.36 3.15
C THR A 200 30.50 16.07 2.08
N GLU A 201 31.70 16.66 2.21
CA GLU A 201 32.77 16.50 1.22
C GLU A 201 33.08 15.03 0.91
N GLN A 202 33.06 14.17 1.95
CA GLN A 202 33.33 12.74 1.84
C GLN A 202 32.33 11.94 0.96
N VAL A 203 31.13 12.48 0.68
CA VAL A 203 30.13 11.81 -0.17
C VAL A 203 30.06 12.38 -1.57
N LEU A 204 30.65 13.55 -1.84
CA LEU A 204 30.49 14.25 -3.11
C LEU A 204 31.02 13.45 -4.30
N ASP A 205 32.25 12.92 -4.22
CA ASP A 205 32.84 12.14 -5.32
C ASP A 205 32.00 10.91 -5.67
N ALA A 206 31.49 10.23 -4.64
CA ALA A 206 30.63 9.06 -4.82
C ALA A 206 29.35 9.44 -5.58
N VAL A 207 28.66 10.49 -5.13
CA VAL A 207 27.36 10.92 -5.67
C VAL A 207 27.48 11.52 -7.07
N LEU A 208 28.52 12.32 -7.30
CA LEU A 208 28.74 13.02 -8.56
C LEU A 208 29.32 12.09 -9.64
N PHE A 209 30.03 11.03 -9.25
CA PHE A 209 30.76 10.21 -10.20
C PHE A 209 30.85 8.72 -9.83
N ASP A 210 31.48 8.35 -8.71
CA ASP A 210 31.93 6.96 -8.50
C ASP A 210 30.78 5.94 -8.48
N ASN A 211 29.61 6.34 -7.95
CA ASN A 211 28.43 5.48 -7.92
C ASN A 211 27.97 5.12 -9.34
N ALA A 212 28.01 6.09 -10.27
CA ALA A 212 27.62 5.87 -11.66
C ALA A 212 28.65 4.98 -12.38
N VAL A 213 29.95 5.20 -12.15
CA VAL A 213 31.03 4.36 -12.70
C VAL A 213 30.87 2.91 -12.24
N ARG A 214 30.68 2.70 -10.93
CA ARG A 214 30.49 1.37 -10.32
C ARG A 214 29.24 0.67 -10.84
N LEU A 215 28.11 1.40 -10.91
CA LEU A 215 26.84 0.86 -11.38
C LEU A 215 26.91 0.45 -12.86
N LEU A 216 27.45 1.32 -13.71
CA LEU A 216 27.49 1.14 -15.16
C LEU A 216 28.70 0.33 -15.63
N LYS A 217 29.62 -0.01 -14.73
CA LYS A 217 30.86 -0.76 -15.01
C LYS A 217 31.70 -0.07 -16.09
N LEU A 218 31.88 1.24 -15.92
CA LEU A 218 32.66 2.05 -16.86
C LEU A 218 34.17 1.87 -16.59
N ASP A 219 34.95 1.83 -17.66
CA ASP A 219 36.41 1.83 -17.63
C ASP A 219 36.88 3.26 -17.96
N VAL A 220 37.10 4.06 -16.91
CA VAL A 220 37.35 5.51 -16.96
C VAL A 220 38.55 5.90 -16.13
#